data_AF-A0A1M3HM83-F1
#
_entry.id   AF-A0A1M3HM83-F1
#
_cell.length_a   1.000
_cell.length_b   1.000
_cell.length_c   1.000
_cell.angle_alpha   90.00
_cell.angle_beta   90.00
_cell.angle_gamma   90.00
#
_symmetry.space_group_name_H-M   'P 1'
#
loop_
_entity.id
_entity.type
_entity.pdbx_description
1 polymer ?
#
loop_
_entity_poly.entity_id
_entity_poly.type
_entity_poly.pdbx_seq_one_letter_code
_entity_poly.pdbx_strand_id
1 'polypeptide(L)'
;MMFRFSFVFTLFFLAATSTNAQVVLQTRQFKIGLSKEGRLTELTSPATGMNYLPAGQDACLLCIKSGNKMIAPDAMLTNYKLLNP
;
A
#
# COMPACT_ATOMS: atom_id res chain seq x y z
N MET A 1 12.56 39.01 13.07
CA MET A 1 12.02 38.62 11.75
C MET A 1 12.59 37.29 11.22
N MET A 2 13.83 36.89 11.59
CA MET A 2 14.46 35.60 11.18
C MET A 2 13.74 34.32 11.65
N PHE A 3 13.14 34.30 12.86
CA PHE A 3 12.45 33.11 13.37
C PHE A 3 11.20 32.69 12.56
N ARG A 4 10.51 33.64 11.91
CA ARG A 4 9.29 33.35 11.13
C ARG A 4 9.62 32.63 9.83
N PHE A 5 10.75 32.96 9.20
CA PHE A 5 11.22 32.26 8.00
C PHE A 5 11.66 30.83 8.29
N SER A 6 12.35 30.60 9.42
CA SER A 6 12.76 29.25 9.81
C SER A 6 11.57 28.34 10.09
N PHE A 7 10.51 28.86 10.73
CA PHE A 7 9.31 28.07 11.03
C PHE A 7 8.57 27.64 9.76
N VAL A 8 8.44 28.54 8.78
CA VAL A 8 7.84 28.24 7.47
C VAL A 8 8.68 27.20 6.72
N PHE A 9 10.01 27.31 6.79
CA PHE A 9 10.91 26.33 6.18
C PHE A 9 10.78 24.95 6.83
N THR A 10 10.75 24.88 8.17
CA THR A 10 10.53 23.62 8.90
C THR A 10 9.17 23.01 8.60
N LEU A 11 8.11 23.82 8.51
CA LEU A 11 6.77 23.35 8.17
C LEU A 11 6.70 22.78 6.75
N PHE A 12 7.38 23.42 5.80
CA PHE A 12 7.48 22.96 4.42
C PHE A 12 8.22 21.62 4.31
N PHE A 13 9.34 21.46 5.03
CA PHE A 13 10.07 20.19 5.08
C PHE A 13 9.29 19.09 5.81
N LEU A 14 8.52 19.41 6.85
CA LEU A 14 7.71 18.44 7.56
C LEU A 14 6.57 17.90 6.69
N ALA A 15 5.91 18.76 5.90
CA ALA A 15 4.87 18.36 4.94
C ALA A 15 5.40 17.51 3.78
N ALA A 16 6.69 17.65 3.42
CA ALA A 16 7.30 16.90 2.33
C ALA A 16 7.60 15.42 2.69
N THR A 17 7.53 15.02 3.97
CA THR A 17 7.95 13.69 4.42
C THR A 17 6.89 12.59 4.31
N SER A 18 5.66 12.91 3.88
CA SER A 18 4.55 11.95 3.81
C SER A 18 4.17 11.55 2.37
N THR A 19 5.16 11.32 1.51
CA THR A 19 4.91 10.63 0.24
C THR A 19 4.80 9.14 0.51
N ASN A 20 3.56 8.63 0.60
CA ASN A 20 3.31 7.18 0.60
C ASN A 20 3.82 6.62 -0.74
N ALA A 21 5.02 6.03 -0.72
CA ALA A 21 5.60 5.41 -1.90
C ALA A 21 4.71 4.22 -2.31
N GLN A 22 3.97 4.40 -3.40
CA GLN A 22 3.12 3.39 -4.00
C GLN A 22 3.80 2.89 -5.28
N VAL A 23 3.90 1.57 -5.43
CA VAL A 23 4.35 0.95 -6.67
C VAL A 23 3.13 0.73 -7.56
N VAL A 24 3.15 1.29 -8.77
CA VAL A 24 2.06 1.14 -9.74
C VAL A 24 2.51 0.27 -10.90
N LEU A 25 1.76 -0.80 -11.14
CA LEU A 25 1.91 -1.72 -12.26
C LEU A 25 0.71 -1.52 -13.18
N GLN A 26 0.95 -0.98 -14.37
CA GLN A 26 -0.11 -0.72 -15.35
C GLN A 26 0.10 -1.53 -16.63
N THR A 27 -0.95 -2.24 -17.01
CA THR A 27 -1.07 -2.99 -18.27
C THR A 27 -2.25 -2.45 -19.08
N ARG A 28 -2.49 -2.98 -20.28
CA ARG A 28 -3.67 -2.61 -21.09
C ARG A 28 -4.99 -3.02 -20.42
N GLN A 29 -4.98 -4.06 -19.60
CA GLN A 29 -6.20 -4.65 -19.03
C GLN A 29 -6.41 -4.25 -17.56
N PHE A 30 -5.32 -4.03 -16.81
CA PHE A 30 -5.38 -3.75 -15.38
C PHE A 30 -4.33 -2.74 -14.96
N LYS A 31 -4.68 -1.91 -13.98
CA LYS A 31 -3.79 -1.05 -13.20
C LYS A 31 -3.86 -1.51 -11.74
N ILE A 32 -2.70 -1.83 -11.20
CA ILE A 32 -2.51 -2.37 -9.85
C ILE A 32 -1.61 -1.42 -9.09
N GLY A 33 -2.08 -0.94 -7.93
CA GLY A 33 -1.29 -0.14 -7.00
C GLY A 33 -0.96 -0.95 -5.76
N LEU A 34 0.30 -0.92 -5.33
CA LEU A 34 0.80 -1.62 -4.15
C LEU A 34 1.43 -0.65 -3.16
N SER A 35 1.11 -0.81 -1.87
CA SER A 35 1.79 -0.11 -0.78
C SER A 35 3.19 -0.70 -0.55
N LYS A 36 4.00 -0.01 0.26
CA LYS A 36 5.33 -0.49 0.69
C LYS A 36 5.29 -1.82 1.46
N GLU A 37 4.15 -2.17 2.04
CA GLU A 37 3.89 -3.46 2.72
C GLU A 37 3.40 -4.55 1.74
N GLY A 38 3.29 -4.26 0.45
CA GLY A 38 2.78 -5.18 -0.56
C GLY A 38 1.25 -5.32 -0.54
N ARG A 39 0.52 -4.37 0.09
CA ARG A 39 -0.94 -4.35 0.11
C ARG A 39 -1.48 -3.69 -1.15
N LEU A 40 -2.56 -4.24 -1.68
CA LEU A 40 -3.32 -3.66 -2.79
C LEU A 40 -3.95 -2.35 -2.30
N THR A 41 -3.62 -1.27 -2.99
CA THR A 41 -4.15 0.08 -2.75
C THR A 41 -4.98 0.58 -3.93
N GLU A 42 -4.81 -0.04 -5.10
CA GLU A 42 -5.60 0.23 -6.30
C GLU A 42 -5.73 -1.05 -7.13
N LEU A 43 -6.91 -1.34 -7.66
CA LEU A 43 -7.13 -2.36 -8.69
C LEU A 43 -8.21 -1.89 -9.65
N THR A 44 -7.80 -1.31 -10.77
CA THR A 44 -8.71 -0.74 -11.77
C THR A 44 -8.51 -1.40 -13.13
N SER A 45 -9.58 -1.52 -13.91
CA SER A 45 -9.49 -1.85 -15.33
C SER A 45 -9.46 -0.55 -16.14
N PRO A 46 -8.37 -0.22 -16.86
CA PRO A 46 -8.32 0.96 -17.71
C PRO A 46 -9.31 0.90 -18.87
N ALA A 47 -9.65 -0.32 -19.32
CA ALA A 47 -10.56 -0.53 -20.45
C ALA A 47 -12.02 -0.22 -20.10
N THR A 48 -12.43 -0.46 -18.86
CA THR A 48 -13.81 -0.28 -18.40
C THR A 48 -13.98 0.83 -17.37
N GLY A 49 -12.88 1.37 -16.82
CA GLY A 49 -12.88 2.31 -15.70
C GLY A 49 -13.33 1.70 -14.37
N MET A 50 -13.62 0.39 -14.33
CA MET A 50 -14.11 -0.29 -13.14
C MET A 50 -13.02 -0.39 -12.08
N ASN A 51 -13.37 -0.06 -10.83
CA ASN A 51 -12.53 -0.30 -9.67
C ASN A 51 -12.99 -1.57 -8.95
N TYR A 52 -12.09 -2.55 -8.88
CA TYR A 52 -12.32 -3.84 -8.23
C TYR A 52 -11.84 -3.86 -6.78
N LEU A 53 -11.18 -2.78 -6.32
CA LEU A 53 -10.84 -2.59 -4.92
C LEU A 53 -11.68 -1.44 -4.34
N PRO A 54 -12.69 -1.73 -3.50
CA PRO A 54 -13.49 -0.70 -2.85
C PRO A 54 -12.60 0.27 -2.06
N ALA A 55 -12.93 1.56 -2.10
CA ALA A 55 -12.16 2.58 -1.39
C ALA A 55 -12.13 2.29 0.13
N GLY A 56 -10.93 2.38 0.73
CA GLY A 56 -10.73 2.13 2.16
C GLY A 56 -10.61 0.66 2.55
N GLN A 57 -10.58 -0.27 1.59
CA GLN A 57 -10.25 -1.67 1.86
C GLN A 57 -8.79 -1.98 1.53
N ASP A 58 -8.10 -2.56 2.51
CA ASP A 58 -6.79 -3.16 2.32
C ASP A 58 -6.99 -4.61 1.84
N ALA A 59 -6.55 -4.92 0.62
CA ALA A 59 -6.54 -6.29 0.11
C ALA A 59 -5.10 -6.79 -0.08
N CYS A 60 -4.89 -8.10 0.06
CA CYS A 60 -3.60 -8.71 -0.28
C CYS A 60 -3.58 -9.08 -1.76
N LEU A 61 -2.51 -8.73 -2.49
CA LEU A 61 -2.36 -9.09 -3.91
C LEU A 61 -2.29 -10.62 -4.09
N LEU A 62 -1.59 -11.29 -3.18
CA LEU A 62 -1.43 -12.73 -3.15
C LEU A 62 -2.03 -13.23 -1.86
N CYS A 63 -2.74 -14.35 -1.89
CA CYS A 63 -3.13 -15.09 -0.70
C CYS A 63 -2.74 -16.55 -0.91
N ILE A 64 -2.23 -17.21 0.12
CA ILE A 64 -1.91 -18.62 0.10
C ILE A 64 -3.19 -19.39 0.43
N LYS A 65 -3.62 -20.28 -0.47
CA LYS A 65 -4.73 -21.20 -0.19
C LYS A 65 -4.17 -22.49 0.39
N SER A 66 -4.52 -22.80 1.63
CA SER A 66 -4.18 -24.07 2.30
C SER A 66 -5.47 -24.79 2.69
N GLY A 67 -5.80 -25.87 1.99
CA GLY A 67 -7.11 -26.54 2.09
C GLY A 67 -8.26 -25.56 1.77
N ASN A 68 -9.18 -25.40 2.74
CA ASN A 68 -10.30 -24.45 2.68
C ASN A 68 -10.00 -23.08 3.32
N LYS A 69 -8.76 -22.83 3.74
CA LYS A 69 -8.37 -21.56 4.36
C LYS A 69 -7.59 -20.70 3.36
N MET A 70 -7.97 -19.43 3.27
CA MET A 70 -7.23 -18.41 2.54
C MET A 70 -6.41 -17.63 3.56
N ILE A 71 -5.09 -17.75 3.45
CA ILE A 71 -4.11 -17.17 4.36
C ILE A 71 -3.50 -15.97 3.65
N ALA A 72 -3.73 -14.78 4.19
CA ALA A 72 -3.06 -13.58 3.71
C ALA A 72 -1.55 -13.67 4.01
N PRO A 73 -0.65 -13.10 3.18
CA PRO A 73 0.80 -13.27 3.33
C PRO A 73 1.32 -12.67 4.64
N ASP A 74 0.66 -11.63 5.13
CA ASP A 74 0.97 -10.99 6.42
C ASP A 74 0.73 -11.93 7.62
N ALA A 75 -0.26 -12.82 7.55
CA ALA A 75 -0.52 -13.81 8.59
C ALA A 75 0.63 -14.83 8.77
N MET A 76 1.48 -15.02 7.75
CA MET A 76 2.66 -15.88 7.88
C MET A 76 3.83 -15.21 8.61
N LEU A 77 3.96 -13.88 8.52
CA LEU A 77 5.03 -13.13 9.19
C LEU A 77 4.85 -13.14 10.72
N THR A 78 3.60 -13.11 11.20
CA THR A 78 3.28 -13.17 12.63
C THR A 78 3.67 -14.53 13.24
N ASN A 79 3.49 -15.61 12.47
CA ASN A 79 3.87 -16.95 12.93
C ASN A 79 5.38 -17.18 12.90
N TYR A 80 6.10 -16.62 11.92
CA TYR A 80 7.56 -16.75 11.86
C TYR A 80 8.26 -16.06 13.04
N LYS A 81 7.81 -14.87 13.46
CA LYS A 81 8.35 -14.16 14.63
C LYS A 81 8.11 -14.87 15.97
N LEU A 82 7.09 -15.72 16.05
CA LEU A 82 6.81 -16.53 17.24
C LEU A 82 7.65 -17.82 17.27
N LEU A 83 8.18 -18.26 16.13
CA LEU A 83 8.97 -19.48 15.99
C LEU A 83 10.49 -19.23 15.94
N ASN A 84 10.92 -17.98 15.71
CA ASN A 84 12.32 -17.55 15.78
C ASN A 84 12.41 -16.18 16.47
N PRO A 85 12.56 -16.15 17.82
CA PRO A 85 12.79 -14.91 18.56
C PRO A 85 14.15 -14.27 18.26
#